data_AF-A0A2V9NCI9-F1
#
_entry.id   AF-A0A2V9NCI9-F1
#
_cell.length_a   1.000
_cell.length_b   1.000
_cell.length_c   1.000
_cell.angle_alpha   90.00
_cell.angle_beta   90.00
_cell.angle_gamma   90.00
#
_symmetry.space_group_name_H-M   'P 1'
#
loop_
_entity.id
_entity.type
_entity.pdbx_description
1 polymer ?
#
loop_
_entity_poly.entity_id
_entity_poly.type
_entity_poly.pdbx_seq_one_letter_code
_entity_poly.pdbx_strand_id
1 'polypeptide(L)'
;TARQSSRNRVLLVSTDPAHSLADVLQVKLGGSPRAVQAGRGKLWAWELNASGLFANFFRSYKQSILEIVEHGSLLSAKEISPLLETALPGMSEIAALLAIRDAIHSGKYSHIVVDTAPFGHTLRLFGMPEQFVRVLNENQSLLTTGVKKWNNSGKRFLTLSYF
;
A
#
# COMPACT_ATOMS: atom_id res chain seq x y z
N THR A 1 -20.91 23.45 -3.89
CA THR A 1 -21.05 22.07 -4.42
C THR A 1 -21.80 21.13 -3.47
N ALA A 2 -21.31 20.78 -2.26
CA ALA A 2 -22.07 19.89 -1.35
C ALA A 2 -23.33 20.54 -0.74
N ARG A 3 -23.28 21.83 -0.39
CA ARG A 3 -24.42 22.57 0.20
C ARG A 3 -25.55 22.93 -0.78
N GLN A 4 -25.34 22.74 -2.08
CA GLN A 4 -26.21 23.29 -3.14
C GLN A 4 -27.19 22.27 -3.73
N SER A 5 -27.03 20.97 -3.51
CA SER A 5 -27.94 19.95 -4.05
C SER A 5 -27.97 18.67 -3.20
N SER A 6 -29.17 18.20 -2.86
CA SER A 6 -29.41 16.95 -2.12
C SER A 6 -29.16 15.68 -2.94
N ARG A 7 -29.01 15.82 -4.27
CA ARG A 7 -28.66 14.71 -5.19
C ARG A 7 -27.17 14.40 -5.18
N ASN A 8 -26.31 15.37 -4.85
CA ASN A 8 -24.87 15.18 -4.87
C ASN A 8 -24.41 14.53 -3.56
N ARG A 9 -24.02 13.27 -3.67
CA ARG A 9 -23.34 12.56 -2.58
C ARG A 9 -21.85 12.83 -2.69
N VAL A 10 -21.29 13.54 -1.72
CA VAL A 10 -19.87 13.92 -1.70
C VAL A 10 -19.18 13.12 -0.60
N LEU A 11 -18.09 12.45 -0.94
CA LEU A 11 -17.19 11.84 0.04
C LEU A 11 -15.94 12.72 0.18
N LEU A 12 -15.65 13.14 1.41
CA LEU A 12 -14.39 13.76 1.79
C LEU A 12 -13.52 12.69 2.46
N VAL A 13 -12.36 12.41 1.88
CA VAL A 13 -11.40 11.42 2.36
C VAL A 13 -10.15 12.16 2.80
N SER A 14 -9.66 11.92 4.00
CA SER A 14 -8.31 12.35 4.39
C SER A 14 -7.40 11.13 4.55
N THR A 15 -6.19 11.25 4.01
CA THR A 15 -5.09 10.30 4.18
C THR A 15 -4.05 10.80 5.19
N ASP A 16 -4.27 11.99 5.76
CA ASP A 16 -3.38 12.61 6.75
C ASP A 16 -3.49 11.87 8.10
N PRO A 17 -2.36 11.35 8.64
CA PRO A 17 -2.35 10.74 9.97
C PRO A 17 -2.73 11.68 11.11
N ALA A 18 -2.71 13.00 10.90
CA ALA A 18 -2.94 13.99 11.95
C ALA A 18 -4.41 14.09 12.43
N HIS A 19 -5.34 13.30 11.88
CA HIS A 19 -6.77 13.31 12.25
C HIS A 19 -7.44 14.70 12.16
N SER A 20 -6.91 15.54 11.27
CA SER A 20 -7.30 16.94 11.11
C SER A 20 -8.73 17.11 10.57
N LEU A 21 -9.27 16.09 9.90
CA LEU A 21 -10.61 16.13 9.31
C LEU A 21 -11.70 15.96 10.37
N ALA A 22 -11.51 15.06 11.33
CA ALA A 22 -12.41 14.84 12.47
C ALA A 22 -12.53 16.12 13.30
N ASP A 23 -11.41 16.82 13.52
CA ASP A 23 -11.36 18.07 14.27
C ASP A 23 -12.09 19.21 13.54
N VAL A 24 -11.83 19.39 12.24
CA VAL A 24 -12.51 20.44 11.44
C VAL A 24 -14.02 20.20 11.37
N LEU A 25 -14.44 18.95 11.27
CA LEU A 25 -15.86 18.58 11.17
C LEU A 25 -16.54 18.38 12.54
N GLN A 26 -15.79 18.42 13.64
CA GLN A 26 -16.27 18.18 15.00
C GLN A 26 -17.06 16.86 15.12
N VAL A 27 -16.60 15.81 14.43
CA VAL A 27 -17.21 14.47 14.45
C VAL A 27 -16.15 13.40 14.57
N LYS A 28 -16.44 12.34 15.33
CA LYS A 28 -15.55 11.17 15.37
C LYS A 28 -15.57 10.44 14.03
N LEU A 29 -14.43 10.40 13.36
CA LEU A 29 -14.22 9.61 12.14
C LEU A 29 -13.41 8.35 12.47
N GLY A 30 -13.36 7.41 11.52
CA GLY A 30 -12.68 6.14 11.70
C GLY A 30 -12.59 5.38 10.38
N GLY A 31 -12.30 4.07 10.46
CA GLY A 31 -11.94 3.25 9.29
C GLY A 31 -13.01 3.02 8.22
N SER A 32 -14.15 3.72 8.26
CA SER A 32 -15.18 3.67 7.22
C SER A 32 -15.88 5.02 7.02
N PRO A 33 -16.42 5.30 5.82
CA PRO A 33 -17.15 6.53 5.55
C PRO A 33 -18.34 6.77 6.47
N ARG A 34 -18.39 7.95 7.09
CA ARG A 34 -19.47 8.37 8.00
C ARG A 34 -20.24 9.54 7.42
N ALA A 35 -21.57 9.53 7.53
CA ALA A 35 -22.40 10.66 7.14
C ALA A 35 -22.20 11.86 8.09
N VAL A 36 -22.09 13.06 7.52
CA VAL A 36 -21.88 14.33 8.24
C VAL A 36 -22.99 15.31 7.85
N GLN A 37 -23.50 16.07 8.82
CA GLN A 37 -24.50 17.09 8.56
C GLN A 37 -23.90 18.22 7.69
N ALA A 38 -24.50 18.44 6.52
CA ALA A 38 -24.05 19.46 5.57
C ALA A 38 -25.25 20.26 5.02
N GLY A 39 -26.07 20.83 5.92
CA GLY A 39 -27.28 21.55 5.55
C GLY A 39 -28.25 20.67 4.77
N ARG A 40 -28.61 21.05 3.54
CA ARG A 40 -29.48 20.28 2.63
C ARG A 40 -28.74 19.24 1.79
N GLY A 41 -27.41 19.19 1.88
CA GLY A 41 -26.54 18.29 1.13
C GLY A 41 -26.33 16.94 1.81
N LYS A 42 -25.69 16.01 1.09
CA LYS A 42 -25.27 14.71 1.65
C LYS A 42 -23.74 14.61 1.61
N LEU A 43 -23.11 14.82 2.75
CA LEU A 43 -21.67 14.72 2.94
C LEU A 43 -21.33 13.44 3.70
N TRP A 44 -20.31 12.75 3.25
CA TRP A 44 -19.63 11.71 4.00
C TRP A 44 -18.19 12.14 4.24
N ALA A 45 -17.65 11.78 5.38
CA ALA A 45 -16.26 11.99 5.72
C ALA A 45 -15.61 10.66 6.11
N TRP A 46 -14.36 10.49 5.74
CA TRP A 46 -13.57 9.30 6.01
C TRP A 46 -12.13 9.68 6.31
N GLU A 47 -11.66 9.34 7.49
CA GLU A 47 -10.23 9.35 7.80
C GLU A 47 -9.67 7.95 7.61
N LEU A 48 -8.78 7.83 6.62
CA LEU A 48 -8.14 6.56 6.30
C LEU A 48 -7.09 6.21 7.34
N ASN A 49 -7.28 5.10 8.03
CA ASN A 49 -6.20 4.45 8.75
C ASN A 49 -5.38 3.60 7.76
N ALA A 50 -4.45 4.25 7.06
CA ALA A 50 -3.59 3.63 6.05
C ALA A 50 -2.81 2.42 6.58
N SER A 51 -2.24 2.52 7.79
CA SER A 51 -1.52 1.43 8.46
C SER A 51 -2.44 0.26 8.80
N GLY A 52 -3.66 0.53 9.28
CA GLY A 52 -4.66 -0.49 9.54
C GLY A 52 -5.15 -1.18 8.27
N LEU A 53 -5.33 -0.43 7.18
CA LEU A 53 -5.68 -0.99 5.86
C LEU A 53 -4.58 -1.89 5.33
N PHE A 54 -3.32 -1.47 5.46
CA PHE A 54 -2.18 -2.29 5.08
C PHE A 54 -2.09 -3.56 5.92
N ALA A 55 -2.23 -3.48 7.25
CA ALA A 55 -2.21 -4.65 8.12
C ALA A 55 -3.32 -5.65 7.76
N ASN A 56 -4.51 -5.16 7.39
CA ASN A 56 -5.61 -6.01 6.93
C ASN A 56 -5.31 -6.65 5.58
N PHE A 57 -4.80 -5.87 4.60
CA PHE A 57 -4.37 -6.38 3.31
C PHE A 57 -3.30 -7.47 3.49
N PHE A 58 -2.26 -7.19 4.28
CA PHE A 58 -1.19 -8.14 4.54
C PHE A 58 -1.73 -9.42 5.18
N ARG A 59 -2.65 -9.33 6.13
CA ARG A 59 -3.32 -10.50 6.71
C ARG A 59 -4.07 -11.32 5.67
N SER A 60 -4.76 -10.68 4.74
CA SER A 60 -5.52 -11.35 3.68
C SER A 60 -4.64 -12.04 2.63
N TYR A 61 -3.45 -11.50 2.34
CA TYR A 61 -2.53 -12.05 1.33
C TYR A 61 -1.30 -12.74 1.92
N LYS A 62 -1.24 -12.87 3.25
CA LYS A 62 -0.11 -13.43 3.98
C LYS A 62 0.34 -14.76 3.38
N GLN A 63 -0.59 -15.67 3.12
CA GLN A 63 -0.28 -17.00 2.62
C GLN A 63 0.41 -16.96 1.24
N SER A 64 -0.13 -16.20 0.29
CA SER A 64 0.47 -16.04 -1.04
C SER A 64 1.83 -15.35 -1.00
N ILE A 65 1.99 -14.36 -0.11
CA ILE A 65 3.28 -13.69 0.09
C ILE A 65 4.30 -14.65 0.70
N LEU A 66 3.90 -15.45 1.69
CA LEU A 66 4.77 -16.45 2.30
C LEU A 66 5.20 -17.52 1.31
N GLU A 67 4.31 -18.01 0.44
CA GLU A 67 4.64 -18.95 -0.62
C GLU A 67 5.71 -18.39 -1.57
N ILE A 68 5.58 -17.13 -2.01
CA ILE A 68 6.57 -16.48 -2.87
C ILE A 68 7.95 -16.44 -2.20
N VAL A 69 8.00 -16.12 -0.91
CA VAL A 69 9.29 -15.97 -0.22
C VAL A 69 9.89 -17.31 0.20
N GLU A 70 9.07 -18.30 0.57
CA GLU A 70 9.52 -19.68 0.83
C GLU A 70 10.12 -20.32 -0.43
N HIS A 71 9.51 -20.09 -1.60
CA HIS A 71 10.08 -20.53 -2.88
C HIS A 71 11.36 -19.76 -3.28
N GLY A 72 11.63 -18.59 -2.68
CA GLY A 72 12.80 -17.76 -2.93
C GLY A 72 14.05 -18.10 -2.09
N SER A 73 13.98 -19.03 -1.13
CA SER A 73 15.07 -19.50 -0.26
C SER A 73 15.76 -18.48 0.66
N LEU A 74 15.27 -17.23 0.73
CA LEU A 74 16.01 -16.17 1.43
C LEU A 74 15.69 -16.03 2.92
N LEU A 75 14.49 -16.40 3.39
CA LEU A 75 14.08 -16.31 4.81
C LEU A 75 12.88 -17.25 5.11
N SER A 76 12.68 -17.63 6.38
CA SER A 76 11.48 -18.34 6.82
C SER A 76 10.28 -17.40 7.02
N ALA A 77 9.05 -17.91 6.93
CA ALA A 77 7.81 -17.15 7.13
C ALA A 77 7.79 -16.30 8.43
N LYS A 78 8.46 -16.80 9.48
CA LYS A 78 8.56 -16.14 10.79
C LYS A 78 9.52 -14.95 10.79
N GLU A 79 10.53 -14.96 9.92
CA GLU A 79 11.53 -13.90 9.77
C GLU A 79 11.05 -12.80 8.83
N ILE A 80 10.19 -13.13 7.87
CA ILE A 80 9.70 -12.20 6.84
C ILE A 80 8.54 -11.35 7.34
N SER A 81 7.65 -11.91 8.17
CA SER A 81 6.44 -11.21 8.60
C SER A 81 6.73 -9.85 9.26
N PRO A 82 7.67 -9.74 10.23
CA PRO A 82 8.03 -8.46 10.83
C PRO A 82 8.72 -7.51 9.83
N LEU A 83 9.52 -8.06 8.91
CA LEU A 83 10.20 -7.28 7.88
C LEU A 83 9.20 -6.70 6.88
N LEU A 84 8.17 -7.43 6.46
CA LEU A 84 7.18 -6.88 5.52
C LEU A 84 6.32 -5.79 6.16
N GLU A 85 6.09 -5.87 7.48
CA GLU A 85 5.40 -4.83 8.25
C GLU A 85 6.24 -3.55 8.44
N THR A 86 7.57 -3.66 8.42
CA THR A 86 8.49 -2.53 8.72
C THR A 86 9.34 -2.05 7.53
N ALA A 87 9.56 -2.89 6.51
CA ALA A 87 10.61 -2.70 5.49
C ALA A 87 10.09 -2.25 4.12
N LEU A 88 8.77 -2.22 3.89
CA LEU A 88 8.23 -1.70 2.64
C LEU A 88 7.69 -0.27 2.84
N PRO A 89 8.56 0.76 2.74
CA PRO A 89 8.10 2.14 2.75
C PRO A 89 7.09 2.34 1.61
N GLY A 90 6.02 3.10 1.83
CA GLY A 90 5.04 3.43 0.80
C GLY A 90 3.80 2.52 0.74
N MET A 91 3.79 1.41 1.48
CA MET A 91 2.68 0.46 1.45
C MET A 91 1.39 0.97 2.08
N SER A 92 1.50 1.77 3.15
CA SER A 92 0.35 2.41 3.78
C SER A 92 -0.36 3.33 2.79
N GLU A 93 0.39 4.12 2.02
CA GLU A 93 -0.16 4.99 1.01
C GLU A 93 -0.76 4.22 -0.18
N ILE A 94 -0.16 3.10 -0.59
CA ILE A 94 -0.79 2.21 -1.59
C ILE A 94 -2.13 1.70 -1.06
N ALA A 95 -2.20 1.27 0.20
CA ALA A 95 -3.44 0.82 0.80
C ALA A 95 -4.51 1.93 0.82
N ALA A 96 -4.11 3.19 1.07
CA ALA A 96 -5.00 4.35 0.96
C ALA A 96 -5.48 4.58 -0.49
N LEU A 97 -4.61 4.47 -1.49
CA LEU A 97 -4.99 4.57 -2.91
C LEU A 97 -5.98 3.48 -3.32
N LEU A 98 -5.77 2.23 -2.87
CA LEU A 98 -6.70 1.13 -3.13
C LEU A 98 -8.06 1.38 -2.47
N ALA A 99 -8.08 1.88 -1.24
CA ALA A 99 -9.31 2.24 -0.55
C ALA A 99 -10.10 3.35 -1.28
N ILE A 100 -9.40 4.36 -1.81
CA ILE A 100 -10.00 5.42 -2.64
C ILE A 100 -10.53 4.82 -3.96
N ARG A 101 -9.75 3.95 -4.61
CA ARG A 101 -10.17 3.23 -5.82
C ARG A 101 -11.48 2.46 -5.58
N ASP A 102 -11.61 1.76 -4.47
CA ASP A 102 -12.81 1.00 -4.15
C ASP A 102 -14.02 1.90 -3.86
N ALA A 103 -13.79 3.06 -3.22
CA ALA A 103 -14.83 4.07 -3.05
C ALA A 103 -15.33 4.63 -4.39
N ILE A 104 -14.45 4.85 -5.37
CA ILE A 104 -14.80 5.24 -6.74
C ILE A 104 -15.66 4.15 -7.40
N HIS A 105 -15.19 2.90 -7.41
CA HIS A 105 -15.90 1.79 -8.06
C HIS A 105 -17.25 1.45 -7.41
N SER A 106 -17.46 1.83 -6.15
CA SER A 106 -18.73 1.60 -5.47
C SER A 106 -19.92 2.32 -6.12
N GLY A 107 -19.68 3.39 -6.90
CA GLY A 107 -20.72 4.21 -7.50
C GLY A 107 -21.62 4.97 -6.51
N LYS A 108 -21.31 4.90 -5.20
CA LYS A 108 -22.14 5.49 -4.13
C LYS A 108 -22.03 7.02 -4.06
N TYR A 109 -20.95 7.58 -4.60
CA TYR A 109 -20.61 8.99 -4.48
C TYR A 109 -20.50 9.63 -5.86
N SER A 110 -21.15 10.78 -6.00
CA SER A 110 -21.06 11.61 -7.21
C SER A 110 -19.73 12.35 -7.31
N HIS A 111 -19.11 12.64 -6.17
CA HIS A 111 -17.85 13.35 -6.06
C HIS A 111 -17.06 12.77 -4.90
N ILE A 112 -15.74 12.64 -5.09
CA ILE A 112 -14.79 12.26 -4.04
C ILE A 112 -13.72 13.35 -3.99
N VAL A 113 -13.55 13.95 -2.82
CA VAL A 113 -12.51 14.94 -2.55
C VAL A 113 -11.50 14.27 -1.62
N VAL A 114 -10.24 14.28 -2.02
CA VAL A 114 -9.17 13.65 -1.25
C VAL A 114 -8.25 14.73 -0.71
N ASP A 115 -8.13 14.77 0.60
CA ASP A 115 -7.13 15.50 1.36
C ASP A 115 -5.91 14.58 1.55
N THR A 116 -4.80 14.93 0.92
CA THR A 116 -3.65 14.03 0.75
C THR A 116 -2.50 14.38 1.69
N ALA A 117 -2.03 13.42 2.47
CA ALA A 117 -0.66 13.47 3.01
C ALA A 117 0.38 13.31 1.88
N PRO A 118 1.65 13.67 2.12
CA PRO A 118 2.70 13.49 1.12
C PRO A 118 2.93 12.02 0.77
N PHE A 119 2.86 11.66 -0.52
CA PHE A 119 3.15 10.31 -1.05
C PHE A 119 4.65 9.97 -1.16
N GLY A 120 5.48 10.55 -0.28
CA GLY A 120 6.94 10.49 -0.41
C GLY A 120 7.53 9.10 -0.22
N HIS A 121 6.87 8.21 0.55
CA HIS A 121 7.36 6.83 0.71
C HIS A 121 6.90 5.96 -0.46
N THR A 122 5.70 6.21 -1.01
CA THR A 122 5.19 5.52 -2.21
C THR A 122 6.00 5.80 -3.46
N LEU A 123 6.39 7.05 -3.68
CA LEU A 123 7.20 7.40 -4.85
C LEU A 123 8.58 6.73 -4.78
N ARG A 124 9.14 6.61 -3.58
CA ARG A 124 10.36 5.82 -3.35
C ARG A 124 10.15 4.33 -3.61
N LEU A 125 9.01 3.77 -3.18
CA LEU A 125 8.63 2.39 -3.46
C LEU A 125 8.53 2.11 -4.97
N PHE A 126 7.91 3.01 -5.75
CA PHE A 126 7.85 2.85 -7.21
C PHE A 126 9.21 2.99 -7.89
N GLY A 127 10.19 3.65 -7.27
CA GLY A 127 11.58 3.67 -7.73
C GLY A 127 12.40 2.44 -7.30
N MET A 128 11.92 1.61 -6.37
CA MET A 128 12.65 0.43 -5.89
C MET A 128 12.96 -0.60 -6.99
N PRO A 129 12.06 -0.90 -7.95
CA PRO A 129 12.38 -1.83 -9.05
C PRO A 129 13.62 -1.41 -9.83
N GLU A 130 13.77 -0.11 -10.14
CA GLU A 130 14.94 0.43 -10.85
C GLU A 130 16.21 0.29 -10.00
N GLN A 131 16.13 0.58 -8.70
CA GLN A 131 17.25 0.42 -7.77
C GLN A 131 17.66 -1.05 -7.62
N PHE A 132 16.69 -1.96 -7.57
CA PHE A 132 16.92 -3.39 -7.45
C PHE A 132 17.59 -3.95 -8.71
N VAL A 133 17.09 -3.58 -9.90
CA VAL A 133 17.71 -3.91 -11.20
C VAL A 133 19.13 -3.35 -11.27
N ARG A 134 19.35 -2.13 -10.79
CA ARG A 134 20.68 -1.51 -10.77
C ARG A 134 21.66 -2.30 -9.90
N VAL A 135 21.27 -2.67 -8.68
CA VAL A 135 22.12 -3.50 -7.78
C VAL A 135 22.42 -4.87 -8.40
N LEU A 136 21.44 -5.50 -9.04
CA LEU A 136 21.65 -6.78 -9.73
C LEU A 136 22.66 -6.66 -10.87
N ASN A 137 22.58 -5.57 -11.65
CA ASN A 137 23.50 -5.30 -12.75
C ASN A 137 24.92 -4.97 -12.25
N GLU A 138 25.04 -4.18 -11.18
CA GLU A 138 26.33 -3.81 -10.59
C GLU A 138 27.05 -5.00 -9.94
N ASN A 139 26.30 -5.99 -9.42
CA ASN A 139 26.84 -7.15 -8.71
C ASN A 139 26.78 -8.46 -9.51
N GLN A 140 26.55 -8.38 -10.83
CA GLN A 140 26.39 -9.54 -11.71
C GLN A 140 27.60 -10.49 -11.69
N SER A 141 28.81 -9.95 -11.50
CA SER A 141 30.06 -10.72 -11.35
C SER A 141 30.16 -11.48 -10.03
N LEU A 142 29.62 -10.93 -8.93
CA LEU A 142 29.57 -11.59 -7.63
C LEU A 142 28.55 -12.72 -7.62
N LEU A 143 27.38 -12.50 -8.25
CA LEU A 143 26.33 -13.51 -8.40
C LEU A 143 26.81 -14.70 -9.25
N THR A 144 27.47 -14.43 -10.38
CA THR A 144 28.04 -15.49 -11.24
C THR A 144 29.18 -16.26 -10.57
N THR A 145 30.03 -15.58 -9.78
CA THR A 145 31.09 -16.23 -8.99
C THR A 145 30.52 -17.11 -7.88
N GLY A 146 29.48 -16.64 -7.19
CA GLY A 146 28.75 -17.40 -6.17
C GLY A 146 28.10 -18.67 -6.74
N VAL A 147 27.41 -18.56 -7.89
CA VAL A 147 26.78 -19.69 -8.58
C VAL A 147 27.82 -20.71 -9.07
N LYS A 148 28.97 -20.26 -9.58
CA LYS A 148 30.08 -21.16 -9.96
C LYS A 148 30.64 -21.93 -8.75
N LYS A 149 30.90 -21.24 -7.63
CA LYS A 149 31.34 -21.89 -6.39
C LYS A 149 30.32 -22.90 -5.87
N TRP A 150 29.04 -22.57 -5.95
CA TRP A 150 27.96 -23.45 -5.53
C TRP A 150 27.86 -24.70 -6.42
N ASN A 151 27.89 -24.55 -7.74
CA ASN A 151 27.89 -25.66 -8.68
C ASN A 151 29.11 -26.58 -8.52
N ASN A 152 30.27 -26.01 -8.20
CA ASN A 152 31.49 -26.78 -7.92
C ASN A 152 31.47 -27.53 -6.58
N SER A 153 30.50 -27.25 -5.69
CA SER A 153 30.29 -28.00 -4.44
C SER A 153 29.42 -29.25 -4.61
N GLY A 154 29.07 -29.61 -5.86
CA GLY A 154 28.22 -30.74 -6.19
C GLY A 154 26.71 -30.45 -6.12
N LYS A 155 26.31 -29.22 -5.77
CA LYS A 155 24.92 -28.76 -5.72
C LYS A 155 24.59 -27.94 -6.97
N ARG A 156 23.50 -28.23 -7.69
CA ARG A 156 23.13 -27.47 -8.90
C ARG A 156 22.22 -26.30 -8.56
N PHE A 157 22.59 -25.09 -8.98
CA PHE A 157 21.73 -23.91 -9.00
C PHE A 157 21.33 -23.62 -10.45
N LEU A 158 20.03 -23.66 -10.77
CA LEU A 158 19.49 -23.35 -12.10
C LEU A 158 19.13 -21.86 -12.13
N THR A 159 19.79 -21.09 -13.00
CA THR A 159 19.46 -19.68 -13.22
C THR A 159 18.40 -19.59 -14.31
N LEU A 160 17.25 -18.98 -14.01
CA LEU A 160 16.32 -18.51 -15.05
C LEU A 160 16.86 -17.18 -15.57
N SER A 161 17.39 -17.18 -16.78
CA SER A 161 17.67 -15.95 -17.51
C SER A 161 16.32 -15.30 -17.84
N TYR A 162 15.99 -14.22 -17.16
CA TYR A 162 14.92 -13.33 -17.61
C TYR A 162 15.45 -12.57 -18.85
N PHE A 163 14.70 -12.64 -19.94
CA PHE A 163 14.92 -11.83 -21.15
C PHE A 163 14.66 -10.35 -20.86
#